data_AF-A0A1V6GQ83-F1
#
_entry.id   AF-A0A1V6GQ83-F1
#
_cell.length_a   1.000
_cell.length_b   1.000
_cell.length_c   1.000
_cell.angle_alpha   90.00
_cell.angle_beta   90.00
_cell.angle_gamma   90.00
#
_symmetry.space_group_name_H-M   'P 1'
#
loop_
_entity.id
_entity.type
_entity.pdbx_description
1 polymer ?
#
loop_
_entity_poly.entity_id
_entity_poly.type
_entity_poly.pdbx_seq_one_letter_code
_entity_poly.pdbx_strand_id
1 'polypeptide(L)'
;MELIAEREDVLLQRGKTELKLDFVELRAKGWSYRRIASRLKVSKSTLVTWSQELEAEITSLKAMELEALYETYYLLKEGRIRLLGAILRKLKREISSRDFSEVATDKLLELLLKYQEALQAEYVEPRPLSVAALRTRAGTKLDSEAIAEELDDLLQRYQSGLVDTRTARDEVALLVAALKVEEQAVIEKKLERLESVLEDRR
;
A
#
# COMPACT_ATOMS: atom_id res chain seq x y z
N MET A 1 -50.52 11.44 -21.60
CA MET A 1 -49.52 11.16 -22.65
C MET A 1 -48.09 11.44 -22.18
N GLU A 2 -47.84 12.41 -21.30
CA GLU A 2 -46.51 12.67 -20.71
C GLU A 2 -45.92 11.49 -19.92
N LEU A 3 -46.73 10.77 -19.12
CA LEU A 3 -46.25 9.65 -18.28
C LEU A 3 -45.73 8.42 -19.06
N ILE A 4 -46.08 8.30 -20.34
CA ILE A 4 -45.63 7.20 -21.21
C ILE A 4 -44.31 7.57 -21.89
N ALA A 5 -44.16 8.83 -22.30
CA ALA A 5 -42.93 9.34 -22.91
C ALA A 5 -41.75 9.35 -21.92
N GLU A 6 -41.97 9.73 -20.66
CA GLU A 6 -40.93 9.65 -19.62
C GLU A 6 -40.49 8.21 -19.33
N ARG A 7 -41.42 7.26 -19.37
CA ARG A 7 -41.11 5.84 -19.15
C ARG A 7 -40.32 5.23 -20.31
N GLU A 8 -40.59 5.65 -21.53
CA GLU A 8 -39.91 5.18 -22.74
C GLU A 8 -38.49 5.74 -22.83
N ASP A 9 -38.27 7.00 -22.45
CA ASP A 9 -36.94 7.62 -22.41
C ASP A 9 -36.05 6.97 -21.33
N VAL A 10 -36.58 6.69 -20.14
CA VAL A 10 -35.83 5.97 -19.08
C VAL A 10 -35.40 4.56 -19.51
N LEU A 11 -36.24 3.85 -20.28
CA LEU A 11 -35.90 2.51 -20.80
C LEU A 11 -34.85 2.58 -21.92
N LEU A 12 -34.93 3.58 -22.79
CA LEU A 12 -33.93 3.84 -23.84
C LEU A 12 -32.57 4.23 -23.24
N GLN A 13 -32.56 5.04 -22.18
CA GLN A 13 -31.33 5.38 -21.45
C GLN A 13 -30.71 4.16 -20.77
N ARG A 14 -31.52 3.25 -20.22
CA ARG A 14 -31.04 1.98 -19.64
C ARG A 14 -30.33 1.10 -20.67
N GLY A 15 -30.92 0.91 -21.85
CA GLY A 15 -30.27 0.14 -22.92
C GLY A 15 -28.98 0.80 -23.44
N LYS A 16 -28.92 2.13 -23.46
CA LYS A 16 -27.70 2.87 -23.85
C LYS A 16 -26.57 2.69 -22.84
N THR A 17 -26.87 2.63 -21.55
CA THR A 17 -25.88 2.39 -20.49
C THR A 17 -25.30 0.97 -20.57
N GLU A 18 -26.15 -0.04 -20.82
CA GLU A 18 -25.70 -1.43 -21.01
C GLU A 18 -24.75 -1.56 -22.22
N LEU A 19 -25.07 -0.92 -23.35
CA LEU A 19 -24.19 -0.91 -24.53
C LEU A 19 -22.84 -0.23 -24.27
N LYS A 20 -22.81 0.79 -23.40
CA LYS A 20 -21.58 1.45 -22.97
C LYS A 20 -20.74 0.53 -22.07
N LEU A 21 -21.37 -0.20 -21.15
CA LEU A 21 -20.69 -1.19 -20.30
C LEU A 21 -20.08 -2.32 -21.16
N ASP A 22 -20.85 -2.88 -22.09
CA ASP A 22 -20.37 -3.90 -23.02
C ASP A 22 -19.22 -3.38 -23.89
N PHE A 23 -19.29 -2.11 -24.32
CA PHE A 23 -18.20 -1.48 -25.05
C PHE A 23 -16.92 -1.39 -24.22
N VAL A 24 -17.01 -0.96 -22.95
CA VAL A 24 -15.86 -0.87 -22.03
C VAL A 24 -15.22 -2.23 -21.85
N GLU A 25 -16.01 -3.28 -21.59
CA GLU A 25 -15.52 -4.65 -21.40
C GLU A 25 -14.80 -5.17 -22.65
N LEU A 26 -15.42 -5.06 -23.82
CA LEU A 26 -14.82 -5.53 -25.07
C LEU A 26 -13.55 -4.74 -25.44
N ARG A 27 -13.54 -3.44 -25.15
CA ARG A 27 -12.39 -2.58 -25.45
C ARG A 27 -11.23 -2.80 -24.50
N ALA A 28 -11.50 -3.12 -23.23
CA ALA A 28 -10.49 -3.52 -22.25
C ALA A 28 -9.78 -4.82 -22.69
N LYS A 29 -10.55 -5.80 -23.16
CA LYS A 29 -10.08 -7.05 -23.79
C LYS A 29 -9.34 -6.88 -25.13
N GLY A 30 -9.11 -5.65 -25.59
CA GLY A 30 -8.32 -5.34 -26.78
C GLY A 30 -9.05 -5.47 -28.12
N TRP A 31 -10.38 -5.56 -28.15
CA TRP A 31 -11.12 -5.68 -29.41
C TRP A 31 -11.06 -4.38 -30.24
N SER A 32 -11.04 -4.52 -31.56
CA SER A 32 -11.02 -3.37 -32.48
C SER A 32 -12.40 -2.74 -32.64
N TYR A 33 -12.46 -1.43 -32.90
CA TYR A 33 -13.73 -0.71 -33.11
C TYR A 33 -14.60 -1.33 -34.20
N ARG A 34 -14.00 -1.88 -35.26
CA ARG A 34 -14.75 -2.56 -36.33
C ARG A 34 -15.50 -3.78 -35.77
N ARG A 35 -14.82 -4.60 -34.97
CA ARG A 35 -15.40 -5.82 -34.40
C ARG A 35 -16.49 -5.51 -33.37
N ILE A 36 -16.28 -4.46 -32.58
CA ILE A 36 -17.27 -4.02 -31.58
C ILE A 36 -18.50 -3.39 -32.25
N ALA A 37 -18.32 -2.57 -33.29
CA ALA A 37 -19.42 -1.95 -34.04
C ALA A 37 -20.37 -2.99 -34.63
N SER A 38 -19.82 -4.06 -35.22
CA SER A 38 -20.62 -5.18 -35.74
C SER A 38 -21.36 -5.95 -34.64
N ARG A 39 -20.76 -6.08 -33.45
CA ARG A 39 -21.35 -6.83 -32.32
C ARG A 39 -22.46 -6.06 -31.61
N LEU A 40 -22.21 -4.78 -31.31
CA LEU A 40 -23.16 -3.91 -30.60
C LEU A 40 -24.15 -3.22 -31.54
N LYS A 41 -24.01 -3.40 -32.86
CA LYS A 41 -24.84 -2.77 -33.90
C LYS A 41 -24.87 -1.24 -33.79
N VAL A 42 -23.73 -0.64 -33.43
CA VAL A 42 -23.55 0.82 -33.34
C VAL A 42 -22.52 1.30 -34.36
N SER A 43 -22.62 2.58 -34.72
CA SER A 43 -21.70 3.16 -35.69
C SER A 43 -20.28 3.31 -35.13
N LYS A 44 -19.27 3.32 -36.00
CA LYS A 44 -17.88 3.51 -35.59
C LYS A 44 -17.65 4.90 -34.98
N SER A 45 -18.34 5.94 -35.46
CA SER A 45 -18.23 7.29 -34.88
C SER A 45 -18.74 7.32 -33.45
N THR A 46 -19.86 6.65 -33.16
CA THR A 46 -20.38 6.49 -31.79
C THR A 46 -19.36 5.86 -30.85
N LEU A 47 -18.65 4.81 -31.29
CA LEU A 47 -17.61 4.16 -30.48
C LEU A 47 -16.37 5.05 -30.24
N VAL A 48 -16.03 5.91 -31.18
CA VAL A 48 -14.93 6.88 -31.00
C VAL A 48 -15.30 7.88 -29.92
N THR A 49 -16.52 8.41 -29.94
CA THR A 49 -17.03 9.30 -28.90
C THR A 49 -17.06 8.60 -27.54
N TRP A 50 -17.60 7.39 -27.46
CA TRP A 50 -17.60 6.63 -26.20
C TRP A 50 -16.20 6.27 -25.71
N SER A 51 -15.24 6.06 -26.61
CA SER A 51 -13.85 5.83 -26.21
C SER A 51 -13.22 7.03 -25.52
N GLN A 52 -13.60 8.24 -25.90
CA GLN A 52 -13.14 9.48 -25.26
C GLN A 52 -13.86 9.71 -23.94
N GLU A 53 -15.18 9.47 -23.91
CA GLU A 53 -15.99 9.62 -22.71
C GLU A 53 -15.63 8.60 -21.61
N LEU A 54 -15.28 7.36 -21.98
CA LEU A 54 -15.09 6.23 -21.07
C LEU A 54 -13.63 5.77 -20.97
N GLU A 55 -12.69 6.66 -21.30
CA GLU A 55 -11.27 6.34 -21.33
C GLU A 55 -10.74 5.88 -19.96
N ALA A 56 -11.23 6.51 -18.89
CA ALA A 56 -10.86 6.17 -17.52
C ALA A 56 -11.32 4.76 -17.14
N GLU A 57 -12.56 4.39 -17.45
CA GLU A 57 -13.15 3.09 -17.17
C GLU A 57 -12.46 1.99 -17.98
N ILE A 58 -12.19 2.23 -19.27
CA ILE A 58 -11.45 1.30 -20.12
C ILE A 58 -10.04 1.08 -19.57
N THR A 59 -9.36 2.14 -19.14
CA THR A 59 -7.99 2.07 -18.62
C THR A 59 -7.95 1.35 -17.27
N SER A 60 -8.90 1.66 -16.38
CA SER A 60 -9.04 1.00 -15.09
C SER A 60 -9.30 -0.50 -15.25
N LEU A 61 -10.24 -0.90 -16.12
CA LEU A 61 -10.54 -2.30 -16.36
C LEU A 61 -9.35 -3.05 -16.99
N LYS A 62 -8.59 -2.42 -17.89
CA LYS A 62 -7.34 -2.99 -18.44
C LYS A 62 -6.29 -3.20 -17.35
N ALA A 63 -6.15 -2.25 -16.43
CA ALA A 63 -5.21 -2.38 -15.32
C ALA A 63 -5.60 -3.57 -14.41
N MET A 64 -6.89 -3.73 -14.11
CA MET A 64 -7.41 -4.87 -13.34
C MET A 64 -7.20 -6.21 -14.06
N GLU A 65 -7.49 -6.29 -15.37
CA GLU A 65 -7.24 -7.52 -16.15
C GLU A 65 -5.74 -7.87 -16.20
N LEU A 66 -4.87 -6.86 -16.31
CA LEU A 66 -3.42 -7.05 -16.28
C LEU A 66 -2.93 -7.50 -14.90
N GLU A 67 -3.47 -6.94 -13.83
CA GLU A 67 -3.15 -7.33 -12.46
C GLU A 67 -3.58 -8.78 -12.18
N ALA A 68 -4.78 -9.17 -12.61
CA ALA A 68 -5.24 -10.56 -12.53
C ALA A 68 -4.35 -11.53 -13.34
N LEU A 69 -3.82 -11.07 -14.48
CA LEU A 69 -2.85 -11.83 -15.26
C LEU A 69 -1.53 -11.98 -14.48
N TYR A 70 -1.02 -10.91 -13.86
CA TYR A 70 0.18 -10.96 -13.02
C TYR A 70 -0.01 -11.88 -11.81
N GLU A 71 -1.19 -11.89 -11.20
CA GLU A 71 -1.52 -12.82 -10.12
C GLU A 71 -1.47 -14.28 -10.61
N THR A 72 -2.09 -14.57 -11.75
CA THR A 72 -2.13 -15.91 -12.37
C THR A 72 -0.72 -16.46 -12.62
N TYR A 73 0.20 -15.61 -13.08
CA TYR A 73 1.59 -16.00 -13.37
C TYR A 73 2.56 -15.75 -12.21
N TYR A 74 2.06 -15.51 -11.00
CA TYR A 74 2.88 -15.28 -9.82
C TYR A 74 3.89 -14.13 -9.98
N LEU A 75 3.62 -13.14 -10.82
CA LEU A 75 4.49 -11.99 -11.05
C LEU A 75 4.31 -10.91 -9.96
N LEU A 76 3.19 -10.93 -9.24
CA LEU A 76 3.00 -10.11 -8.05
C LEU A 76 3.92 -10.55 -6.90
N LYS A 77 4.33 -9.59 -6.06
CA LYS A 77 5.26 -9.81 -4.93
C LYS A 77 4.82 -11.00 -4.07
N GLU A 78 3.54 -11.10 -3.75
CA GLU A 78 2.97 -12.22 -2.99
C GLU A 78 3.11 -13.57 -3.71
N GLY A 79 2.75 -13.63 -5.00
CA GLY A 79 2.88 -14.85 -5.80
C GLY A 79 4.33 -15.36 -5.86
N ARG A 80 5.29 -14.44 -6.05
CA ARG A 80 6.73 -14.75 -6.00
C ARG A 80 7.15 -15.28 -4.63
N ILE A 81 6.69 -14.65 -3.54
CA ILE A 81 6.99 -15.10 -2.16
C ILE A 81 6.45 -16.52 -1.92
N ARG A 82 5.22 -16.81 -2.35
CA ARG A 82 4.63 -18.16 -2.21
C ARG A 82 5.40 -19.21 -3.00
N LEU A 83 5.78 -18.91 -4.25
CA LEU A 83 6.61 -19.79 -5.08
C LEU A 83 7.97 -20.07 -4.45
N LEU A 84 8.68 -19.01 -4.05
CA LEU A 84 10.00 -19.11 -3.42
C LEU A 84 9.92 -19.86 -2.08
N GLY A 85 8.92 -19.58 -1.25
CA GLY A 85 8.71 -20.30 0.01
C GLY A 85 8.42 -21.79 -0.17
N ALA A 86 7.67 -22.17 -1.22
CA ALA A 86 7.42 -23.56 -1.55
C ALA A 86 8.69 -24.30 -1.99
N ILE A 87 9.52 -23.66 -2.82
CA ILE A 87 10.82 -24.20 -3.24
C ILE A 87 11.76 -24.32 -2.04
N LEU A 88 11.87 -23.27 -1.22
CA LEU A 88 12.73 -23.26 -0.03
C LEU A 88 12.33 -24.35 0.97
N ARG A 89 11.02 -24.62 1.13
CA ARG A 89 10.54 -25.73 1.96
C ARG A 89 10.87 -27.11 1.39
N LYS A 90 10.87 -27.27 0.06
CA LYS A 90 11.33 -28.52 -0.58
C LYS A 90 12.83 -28.71 -0.38
N LEU A 91 13.61 -27.64 -0.62
CA LEU A 91 15.05 -27.64 -0.46
C LEU A 91 15.48 -27.92 0.99
N LYS A 92 14.84 -27.27 1.97
CA LYS A 92 15.09 -27.51 3.39
C LYS A 92 14.79 -28.95 3.79
N ARG A 93 13.70 -29.55 3.28
CA ARG A 93 13.37 -30.97 3.54
C ARG A 93 14.44 -31.91 2.98
N GLU A 94 14.85 -31.70 1.73
CA GLU A 94 15.89 -32.48 1.08
C GLU A 94 17.23 -32.38 1.82
N ILE A 95 17.65 -31.15 2.16
CA ILE A 95 18.88 -30.89 2.91
C ILE A 95 18.83 -31.51 4.31
N SER A 96 17.70 -31.43 5.01
CA SER A 96 17.55 -32.05 6.34
C SER A 96 17.52 -33.58 6.32
N SER A 97 17.22 -34.21 5.18
CA SER A 97 17.22 -35.67 5.03
C SER A 97 18.54 -36.24 4.54
N ARG A 98 19.42 -35.41 3.96
CA ARG A 98 20.73 -35.87 3.46
C ARG A 98 21.76 -35.84 4.58
N ASP A 99 22.59 -36.87 4.61
CA ASP A 99 23.79 -36.87 5.42
C ASP A 99 24.83 -35.93 4.76
N PHE A 100 25.44 -35.06 5.55
CA PHE A 100 26.43 -34.09 5.10
C PHE A 100 27.82 -34.71 4.90
N SER A 101 27.98 -36.00 5.22
CA SER A 101 29.24 -36.74 5.09
C SER A 101 29.75 -36.87 3.65
N GLU A 102 28.89 -36.76 2.63
CA GLU A 102 29.28 -36.72 1.21
C GLU A 102 29.56 -35.29 0.68
N VAL A 103 29.28 -34.25 1.48
CA VAL A 103 29.53 -32.86 1.07
C VAL A 103 30.98 -32.51 1.38
N ALA A 104 31.68 -31.99 0.37
CA ALA A 104 33.06 -31.56 0.54
C ALA A 104 33.17 -30.47 1.64
N THR A 105 34.21 -30.59 2.48
CA THR A 105 34.39 -29.76 3.68
C THR A 105 34.44 -28.26 3.38
N ASP A 106 34.98 -27.88 2.22
CA ASP A 106 35.00 -26.50 1.73
C ASP A 106 33.59 -25.94 1.52
N LYS A 107 32.68 -26.74 0.96
CA LYS A 107 31.26 -26.39 0.80
C LYS A 107 30.51 -26.31 2.11
N LEU A 108 30.86 -27.13 3.10
CA LEU A 108 30.28 -27.02 4.44
C LEU A 108 30.69 -25.72 5.13
N LEU A 109 31.95 -25.31 5.01
CA LEU A 109 32.45 -24.04 5.56
C LEU A 109 31.85 -22.83 4.83
N GLU A 110 31.68 -22.90 3.51
CA GLU A 110 30.99 -21.85 2.72
C GLU A 110 29.53 -21.70 3.16
N LEU A 111 28.82 -22.82 3.35
CA LEU A 111 27.44 -22.81 3.84
C LEU A 111 27.36 -22.28 5.28
N LEU A 112 28.26 -22.70 6.17
CA LEU A 112 28.31 -22.22 7.56
C LEU A 112 28.51 -20.71 7.61
N LEU A 113 29.49 -20.18 6.87
CA LEU A 113 29.75 -18.74 6.81
C LEU A 113 28.54 -17.99 6.24
N LYS A 114 27.97 -18.47 5.14
CA LYS A 114 26.80 -17.84 4.50
C LYS A 114 25.57 -17.79 5.41
N TYR A 115 25.32 -18.86 6.17
CA TYR A 115 24.21 -18.88 7.12
C TYR A 115 24.51 -18.04 8.38
N GLN A 116 25.78 -17.94 8.83
CA GLN A 116 26.17 -17.02 9.88
C GLN A 116 26.00 -15.55 9.47
N GLU A 117 26.41 -15.20 8.24
CA GLU A 117 26.23 -13.86 7.68
C GLU A 117 24.74 -13.52 7.51
N ALA A 118 23.92 -14.47 7.03
CA ALA A 118 22.48 -14.28 6.95
C ALA A 118 21.84 -14.10 8.33
N LEU A 119 22.25 -14.89 9.34
CA LEU A 119 21.76 -14.75 10.71
C LEU A 119 22.17 -13.41 11.34
N GLN A 120 23.38 -12.94 11.04
CA GLN A 120 23.90 -11.66 11.50
C GLN A 120 23.25 -10.47 10.77
N ALA A 121 22.88 -10.63 9.50
CA ALA A 121 22.11 -9.63 8.76
C ALA A 121 20.66 -9.51 9.27
N GLU A 122 20.08 -10.61 9.74
CA GLU A 122 18.77 -10.61 10.40
C GLU A 122 18.81 -10.05 11.83
N TYR A 123 20.01 -9.86 12.40
CA TYR A 123 20.16 -9.25 13.72
C TYR A 123 19.88 -7.74 13.63
N VAL A 124 18.64 -7.36 13.92
CA VAL A 124 18.27 -5.98 14.17
C VAL A 124 18.58 -5.67 15.63
N GLU A 125 19.47 -4.72 15.88
CA GLU A 125 19.68 -4.15 17.21
C GLU A 125 18.31 -3.63 17.71
N PRO A 126 17.74 -4.18 18.80
CA PRO A 126 16.58 -3.57 19.42
C PRO A 126 17.05 -2.22 19.96
N ARG A 127 16.83 -1.15 19.21
CA ARG A 127 16.84 0.21 19.75
C ARG A 127 15.45 0.44 20.34
N PRO A 128 15.24 0.23 21.64
CA PRO A 128 14.04 0.75 22.26
C PRO A 128 14.06 2.28 22.06
N LEU A 129 13.00 2.82 21.48
CA LEU A 129 12.72 4.26 21.56
C LEU A 129 12.57 4.61 23.04
N SER A 130 13.67 5.01 23.68
CA SER A 130 13.58 5.65 24.97
C SER A 130 13.10 7.07 24.74
N VAL A 131 12.04 7.47 25.44
CA VAL A 131 11.58 8.87 25.50
C VAL A 131 12.71 9.82 25.94
N ALA A 132 13.74 9.29 26.62
CA ALA A 132 14.97 9.99 26.95
C ALA A 132 15.83 10.35 25.72
N ALA A 133 15.86 9.52 24.68
CA ALA A 133 16.57 9.79 23.42
C ALA A 133 15.92 10.92 22.60
N LEU A 134 14.59 11.05 22.67
CA LEU A 134 13.86 12.19 22.09
C LEU A 134 14.27 13.51 22.75
N ARG A 135 14.46 13.51 24.09
CA ARG A 135 14.89 14.69 24.86
C ARG A 135 16.35 15.09 24.67
N THR A 136 17.22 14.16 24.29
CA THR A 136 18.66 14.44 24.14
C THR A 136 19.02 15.04 22.79
N ARG A 137 18.16 14.88 21.76
CA ARG A 137 18.39 15.39 20.41
C ARG A 137 17.58 16.64 20.08
N ALA A 138 16.32 16.70 20.51
CA ALA A 138 15.52 17.91 20.47
C ALA A 138 15.85 18.75 21.72
N GLY A 139 16.71 19.76 21.56
CA GLY A 139 17.06 20.67 22.65
C GLY A 139 15.81 21.19 23.35
N THR A 140 15.56 20.71 24.57
CA THR A 140 14.59 21.19 25.58
C THR A 140 13.14 21.51 25.17
N LYS A 141 12.73 21.31 23.91
CA LYS A 141 11.34 21.42 23.43
C LYS A 141 11.09 20.35 22.35
N LEU A 142 10.12 19.47 22.61
CA LEU A 142 9.55 18.62 21.57
C LEU A 142 8.56 19.47 20.77
N ASP A 143 9.05 20.23 19.80
CA ASP A 143 8.14 20.94 18.89
C ASP A 143 7.49 19.93 17.92
N SER A 144 6.29 20.24 17.40
CA SER A 144 5.53 19.31 16.53
C SER A 144 6.31 18.86 15.28
N GLU A 145 7.29 19.67 14.86
CA GLU A 145 8.20 19.38 13.75
C GLU A 145 9.18 18.24 14.08
N ALA A 146 9.75 18.21 15.29
CA ALA A 146 10.63 17.13 15.71
C ALA A 146 9.91 15.78 15.82
N ILE A 147 8.63 15.79 16.20
CA ILE A 147 7.79 14.58 16.24
C ILE A 147 7.49 14.09 14.81
N ALA A 148 7.33 15.01 13.84
CA ALA A 148 7.11 14.65 12.45
C ALA A 148 8.35 14.02 11.80
N GLU A 149 9.55 14.53 12.11
CA GLU A 149 10.82 13.93 11.66
C GLU A 149 11.01 12.50 12.20
N GLU A 150 10.68 12.26 13.47
CA GLU A 150 10.77 10.92 14.07
C GLU A 150 9.71 9.94 13.52
N LEU A 151 8.53 10.45 13.15
CA LEU A 151 7.53 9.65 12.41
C LEU A 151 8.05 9.27 11.02
N ASP A 152 8.75 10.16 10.33
CA ASP A 152 9.33 9.86 9.01
C ASP A 152 10.46 8.82 9.13
N ASP A 153 11.34 8.95 10.12
CA ASP A 153 12.38 7.95 10.38
C ASP A 153 11.77 6.58 10.74
N LEU A 154 10.72 6.55 11.57
CA LEU A 154 9.99 5.32 11.87
C LEU A 154 9.36 4.70 10.63
N LEU A 155 8.76 5.51 9.75
CA LEU A 155 8.19 5.03 8.48
C LEU A 155 9.28 4.45 7.58
N GLN A 156 10.44 5.09 7.47
CA GLN A 156 11.57 4.58 6.69
C GLN A 156 12.12 3.26 7.27
N ARG A 157 12.21 3.14 8.61
CA ARG A 157 12.60 1.91 9.30
C ARG A 157 11.58 0.78 9.11
N TYR A 158 10.28 1.08 9.11
CA TYR A 158 9.24 0.10 8.83
C TYR A 158 9.25 -0.34 7.35
N GLN A 159 9.39 0.60 6.42
CA GLN A 159 9.45 0.30 4.98
C GLN A 159 10.68 -0.52 4.59
N SER A 160 11.80 -0.31 5.27
CA SER A 160 13.03 -1.10 5.10
C SER A 160 12.99 -2.46 5.83
N GLY A 161 11.95 -2.74 6.61
CA GLY A 161 11.78 -4.00 7.33
C GLY A 161 12.63 -4.11 8.60
N LEU A 162 13.24 -3.01 9.05
CA LEU A 162 14.04 -2.94 10.29
C LEU A 162 13.17 -2.93 11.56
N VAL A 163 11.86 -2.75 11.43
CA VAL A 163 10.92 -2.71 12.55
C VAL A 163 9.69 -3.56 12.20
N ASP A 164 9.29 -4.43 13.11
CA ASP A 164 8.08 -5.25 12.93
C ASP A 164 6.79 -4.43 13.15
N THR A 165 5.66 -4.95 12.68
CA THR A 165 4.38 -4.22 12.73
C THR A 165 3.90 -3.95 14.16
N ARG A 166 4.31 -4.76 15.14
CA ARG A 166 3.93 -4.60 16.54
C ARG A 166 4.69 -3.43 17.16
N THR A 167 6.01 -3.41 17.00
CA THR A 167 6.91 -2.38 17.49
C THR A 167 6.60 -1.04 16.83
N ALA A 168 6.34 -1.02 15.51
CA ALA A 168 5.94 0.20 14.83
C ALA A 168 4.63 0.79 15.38
N ARG A 169 3.63 -0.06 15.71
CA ARG A 169 2.38 0.40 16.32
C ARG A 169 2.59 0.99 17.71
N ASP A 170 3.41 0.35 18.53
CA ASP A 170 3.72 0.82 19.88
C ASP A 170 4.49 2.15 19.83
N GLU A 171 5.44 2.29 18.90
CA GLU A 171 6.22 3.53 18.69
C GLU A 171 5.36 4.68 18.16
N VAL A 172 4.45 4.43 17.20
CA VAL A 172 3.49 5.45 16.73
C VAL A 172 2.58 5.90 17.88
N ALA A 173 2.11 4.98 18.72
CA ALA A 173 1.24 5.33 19.86
C ALA A 173 1.94 6.27 20.86
N LEU A 174 3.24 6.06 21.11
CA LEU A 174 4.05 6.92 21.96
C LEU A 174 4.27 8.31 21.34
N LEU A 175 4.56 8.39 20.04
CA LEU A 175 4.74 9.66 19.34
C LEU A 175 3.45 10.49 19.30
N VAL A 176 2.29 9.85 19.07
CA VAL A 176 0.98 10.51 19.13
C VAL A 176 0.65 10.99 20.54
N ALA A 177 0.98 10.20 21.57
CA ALA A 177 0.80 10.62 22.95
C ALA A 177 1.66 11.85 23.29
N ALA A 178 2.91 11.89 22.80
CA ALA A 178 3.80 13.05 22.96
C ALA A 178 3.24 14.30 22.27
N LEU A 179 2.75 14.17 21.02
CA LEU A 179 2.13 15.29 20.29
C LEU A 179 0.93 15.86 21.05
N LYS A 180 0.08 15.00 21.60
CA LYS A 180 -1.10 15.42 22.37
C LYS A 180 -0.71 16.20 23.63
N VAL A 181 0.37 15.80 24.30
CA VAL A 181 0.88 16.51 25.48
C VAL A 181 1.35 17.92 25.11
N GLU A 182 2.03 18.07 23.97
CA GLU A 182 2.48 19.38 23.47
C GLU A 182 1.31 20.28 23.06
N GLU A 183 0.33 19.75 22.32
CA GLU A 183 -0.88 20.49 21.95
C GLU A 183 -1.63 21.00 23.18
N GLN A 184 -1.76 20.16 24.22
CA GLN A 184 -2.41 20.52 25.47
C GLN A 184 -1.64 21.63 26.21
N ALA A 185 -0.31 21.56 26.26
CA ALA A 185 0.52 22.60 26.86
C ALA A 185 0.42 23.94 26.11
N VAL A 186 0.28 23.92 24.78
CA VAL A 186 0.06 25.13 23.97
C VAL A 186 -1.33 25.72 24.24
N ILE A 187 -2.36 24.89 24.36
CA ILE A 187 -3.72 25.32 24.68
C ILE A 187 -3.77 25.96 26.07
N GLU A 188 -3.15 25.34 27.07
CA GLU A 188 -3.10 25.84 28.45
C GLU A 188 -2.45 27.23 28.52
N LYS A 189 -1.30 27.43 27.86
CA LYS A 189 -0.67 28.76 27.75
C LYS A 189 -1.54 29.79 27.05
N LYS A 190 -2.33 29.39 26.05
CA LYS A 190 -3.27 30.30 25.38
C LYS A 190 -4.45 30.66 26.28
N LEU A 191 -4.94 29.71 27.08
CA LEU A 191 -5.98 29.94 28.08
C LEU A 191 -5.50 30.89 29.17
N GLU A 192 -4.33 30.66 29.76
CA GLU A 192 -3.74 31.57 30.77
C GLU A 192 -3.59 33.00 30.25
N ARG A 193 -3.17 33.19 28.99
CA ARG A 193 -3.08 34.51 28.35
C ARG A 193 -4.45 35.16 28.14
N LEU A 194 -5.48 34.36 27.85
CA LEU A 194 -6.85 34.89 27.70
C LEU A 194 -7.45 35.24 29.06
N GLU A 195 -7.19 34.43 30.08
CA GLU A 195 -7.60 34.68 31.46
C GLU A 195 -6.95 35.97 31.99
N SER A 196 -5.63 36.17 31.80
CA SER A 196 -4.96 37.39 32.24
C SER A 196 -5.52 38.66 31.58
N VAL A 197 -5.81 38.60 30.27
CA VAL A 197 -6.41 39.73 29.54
C VAL A 197 -7.85 40.02 29.97
N LEU A 198 -8.57 39.00 30.46
CA LEU A 198 -9.93 39.14 30.98
C LEU A 198 -9.94 39.66 32.43
N GLU A 199 -8.96 39.27 33.25
CA GLU A 199 -8.77 39.79 34.61
C GLU A 199 -8.35 41.26 34.60
N ASP A 200 -7.48 41.68 33.68
CA ASP A 200 -7.07 43.08 33.51
C ASP A 200 -8.20 44.03 33.05
N ARG A 201 -9.33 43.47 32.58
CA ARG A 201 -10.51 44.23 32.11
C ARG A 201 -11.64 44.29 33.14
N ARG A 202 -11.47 43.73 34.33
CA ARG A 202 -12.46 43.72 35.42
C ARG A 202 -12.13 44.75 36.48
#